data_AF-A0A8T7H8B4-F1
#
_entry.id   AF-A0A8T7H8B4-F1
#
_cell.length_a   1.000
_cell.length_b   1.000
_cell.length_c   1.000
_cell.angle_alpha   90.00
_cell.angle_beta   90.00
_cell.angle_gamma   90.00
#
_symmetry.space_group_name_H-M   'P 1'
#
loop_
_entity.id
_entity.type
_entity.pdbx_description
1 polymer ?
#
loop_
_entity_poly.entity_id
_entity_poly.type
_entity_poly.pdbx_seq_one_letter_code
_entity_poly.pdbx_strand_id
1 'polypeptide(L)'
;MSKWYTVYCEACGAEIIAHEDWDNPPTLCKECKARRDAQWYKIRCKGCGTEIIAHEDWDNPPTLCKECKAERDAQWYEVRCKDCGTGIMVNVNWDNPPTLCKECKAKRSAQWYEVRCKDCGTTIKVHRDWDKPPTLCKECKAKRSAQWYEVRCKDCGTTIKVHRDWDKPPTLCKECKAKRSAQWYEVRCKDCGTTIKVHRDWDKPPTLCKECKAKRSAQWYEVRCKDCGTGIMVNVNWTNPPTLCKECKAKRDAQWYKTSCEVCHTTIYAHRSWEKPPTLCEKCLKDFAPKDIRCSQCGNIFTVSTKLQLKCREKGWNLPTRCFQCKHDDLLIKGAIGALRDQFDFPLETKIEQRGIILTDKVAVVRNKKTGEIVATVTMDNQGIILPKRVAIATEPKSNKLISKTTEGTKGIVLQQRTAETYDMDKRKHTHVTTIEETGIVFKKHYARTVSKDTPSSEDNITRILKKGNIFSPKYVAETDKEKR
;
A
#
# COMPACT_ATOMS: atom_id res chain seq x y z
N MET A 1 -95.74 68.07 -133.00
CA MET A 1 -96.70 67.58 -131.98
C MET A 1 -95.88 67.11 -130.80
N SER A 2 -95.89 67.82 -129.69
CA SER A 2 -95.14 67.47 -128.46
C SER A 2 -95.93 66.43 -127.66
N LYS A 3 -95.26 65.37 -127.17
CA LYS A 3 -95.89 64.29 -126.41
C LYS A 3 -95.60 64.45 -124.92
N TRP A 4 -96.67 64.56 -124.13
CA TRP A 4 -96.61 64.46 -122.66
C TRP A 4 -96.97 63.02 -122.27
N TYR A 5 -96.35 62.50 -121.21
CA TYR A 5 -96.68 61.18 -120.67
C TYR A 5 -96.80 61.21 -119.15
N THR A 6 -97.47 60.20 -118.60
CA THR A 6 -97.77 60.12 -117.17
C THR A 6 -96.79 59.19 -116.48
N VAL A 7 -96.15 59.67 -115.40
CA VAL A 7 -95.37 58.89 -114.44
C VAL A 7 -96.02 58.97 -113.06
N TYR A 8 -95.88 57.96 -112.23
CA TYR A 8 -96.54 57.92 -110.92
C TYR A 8 -95.55 58.21 -109.80
N CYS A 9 -95.96 59.02 -108.83
CA CYS A 9 -95.17 59.34 -107.64
C CYS A 9 -94.85 58.07 -106.84
N GLU A 10 -93.57 57.81 -106.57
CA GLU A 10 -93.14 56.61 -105.82
C GLU A 10 -93.70 56.56 -104.39
N ALA A 11 -93.96 57.71 -103.77
CA ALA A 11 -94.41 57.77 -102.38
C ALA A 11 -95.95 57.70 -102.20
N CYS A 12 -96.75 58.10 -103.20
CA CYS A 12 -98.22 58.15 -103.06
C CYS A 12 -99.01 57.65 -104.26
N GLY A 13 -98.35 57.30 -105.36
CA GLY A 13 -98.99 56.83 -106.59
C GLY A 13 -99.73 57.90 -107.38
N ALA A 14 -99.64 59.19 -107.02
CA ALA A 14 -100.28 60.27 -107.78
C ALA A 14 -99.65 60.44 -109.17
N GLU A 15 -100.48 60.72 -110.17
CA GLU A 15 -100.03 61.02 -111.53
C GLU A 15 -99.21 62.32 -111.59
N ILE A 16 -98.04 62.22 -112.21
CA ILE A 16 -97.12 63.31 -112.51
C ILE A 16 -97.03 63.36 -114.04
N ILE A 17 -97.39 64.50 -114.62
CA ILE A 17 -97.24 64.71 -116.06
C ILE A 17 -95.79 65.11 -116.31
N ALA A 18 -95.04 64.25 -117.01
CA ALA A 18 -93.66 64.50 -117.40
C ALA A 18 -93.57 64.82 -118.88
N HIS A 19 -92.65 65.73 -119.21
CA HIS A 19 -92.29 66.01 -120.59
C HIS A 19 -91.22 65.03 -121.05
N GLU A 20 -91.28 64.60 -122.32
CA GLU A 20 -90.26 63.76 -122.96
C GLU A 20 -88.84 64.32 -122.81
N ASP A 21 -88.70 65.65 -122.86
CA ASP A 21 -87.40 66.33 -122.79
C ASP A 21 -86.81 66.48 -121.37
N TRP A 22 -87.40 65.87 -120.33
CA TRP A 22 -86.85 65.93 -118.97
C TRP A 22 -85.86 64.78 -118.73
N ASP A 23 -84.57 65.09 -118.57
CA ASP A 23 -83.51 64.09 -118.32
C ASP A 23 -83.73 63.26 -117.04
N ASN A 24 -84.37 63.87 -116.04
CA ASN A 24 -84.74 63.21 -114.78
C ASN A 24 -86.17 63.59 -114.42
N PRO A 25 -87.18 62.88 -114.94
CA PRO A 25 -88.56 63.14 -114.57
C PRO A 25 -88.73 62.93 -113.05
N PRO A 26 -89.50 63.79 -112.35
CA PRO A 26 -89.61 63.73 -110.89
C PRO A 26 -90.16 62.37 -110.42
N THR A 27 -89.45 61.72 -109.48
CA THR A 27 -89.92 60.47 -108.86
C THR A 27 -90.93 60.71 -107.73
N LEU A 28 -90.94 61.92 -107.17
CA LEU A 28 -91.92 62.37 -106.19
C LEU A 28 -92.78 63.47 -106.79
N CYS A 29 -94.09 63.37 -106.61
CA CYS A 29 -94.98 64.49 -106.92
C CYS A 29 -94.60 65.67 -106.02
N LYS A 30 -94.96 66.87 -106.46
CA LYS A 30 -94.63 68.13 -105.79
C LYS A 30 -94.95 68.10 -104.29
N GLU A 31 -96.09 67.50 -103.91
CA GLU A 31 -96.51 67.37 -102.51
C GLU A 31 -95.63 66.41 -101.72
N CYS A 32 -95.30 65.24 -102.27
CA CYS A 32 -94.44 64.27 -101.59
C CYS A 32 -93.01 64.78 -101.42
N LYS A 33 -92.47 65.50 -102.42
CA LYS A 33 -91.16 66.15 -102.31
C LYS A 33 -91.19 67.23 -101.22
N ALA A 34 -92.21 68.08 -101.21
CA ALA A 34 -92.37 69.10 -100.18
C ALA A 34 -92.48 68.48 -98.77
N ARG A 35 -93.17 67.34 -98.63
CA ARG A 35 -93.28 66.63 -97.35
C ARG A 35 -91.94 66.06 -96.88
N ARG A 36 -91.15 65.47 -97.78
CA ARG A 36 -89.82 64.93 -97.45
C ARG A 36 -88.81 66.04 -97.13
N ASP A 37 -88.85 67.14 -97.86
CA ASP A 37 -87.99 68.29 -97.58
C ASP A 37 -88.36 68.95 -96.23
N ALA A 38 -89.60 68.79 -95.75
CA ALA A 38 -90.05 69.24 -94.42
C ALA A 38 -89.61 68.33 -93.24
N GLN A 39 -89.06 67.13 -93.49
CA GLN A 39 -88.58 66.19 -92.45
C GLN A 39 -87.14 66.46 -91.98
N TRP A 40 -86.48 67.47 -92.56
CA TRP A 40 -85.19 67.96 -92.08
C TRP A 40 -85.40 68.99 -90.98
N TYR A 41 -84.78 68.76 -89.82
CA TYR A 41 -84.86 69.68 -88.69
C TYR A 41 -83.47 70.03 -88.18
N LYS A 42 -83.41 71.17 -87.47
CA LYS A 42 -82.16 71.69 -86.91
C LYS A 42 -82.03 71.25 -85.45
N ILE A 43 -80.89 70.67 -85.12
CA ILE A 43 -80.47 70.39 -83.74
C ILE A 43 -79.24 71.23 -83.41
N ARG A 44 -79.00 71.50 -82.12
CA ARG A 44 -77.81 72.24 -81.68
C ARG A 44 -76.72 71.28 -81.23
N CYS A 45 -75.49 71.51 -81.70
CA CYS A 45 -74.30 70.82 -81.22
C CYS A 45 -74.15 71.01 -79.71
N LYS A 46 -74.01 69.92 -78.94
CA LYS A 46 -73.83 69.99 -77.49
C LYS A 46 -72.52 70.66 -77.05
N GLY A 47 -71.50 70.69 -77.91
CA GLY A 47 -70.18 71.27 -77.60
C GLY A 47 -70.12 72.79 -77.80
N CYS A 48 -70.53 73.28 -78.96
CA CYS A 48 -70.38 74.69 -79.36
C CYS A 48 -71.70 75.42 -79.64
N GLY A 49 -72.84 74.73 -79.65
CA GLY A 49 -74.15 75.31 -79.92
C GLY A 49 -74.48 75.53 -81.41
N THR A 50 -73.54 75.30 -82.34
CA THR A 50 -73.77 75.44 -83.79
C THR A 50 -74.90 74.53 -84.26
N GLU A 51 -75.73 75.04 -85.18
CA GLU A 51 -76.81 74.28 -85.80
C GLU A 51 -76.26 73.17 -86.69
N ILE A 52 -76.75 71.95 -86.48
CA ILE A 52 -76.51 70.77 -87.31
C ILE A 52 -77.86 70.27 -87.81
N ILE A 53 -77.88 69.80 -89.07
CA ILE A 53 -79.11 69.30 -89.70
C ILE A 53 -79.22 67.80 -89.43
N ALA A 54 -80.39 67.36 -88.96
CA ALA A 54 -80.74 65.95 -88.81
C ALA A 54 -82.03 65.64 -89.59
N HIS A 55 -82.16 64.38 -89.99
CA HIS A 55 -83.36 63.84 -90.60
C HIS A 55 -84.13 63.02 -89.55
N GLU A 56 -85.47 63.08 -89.57
CA GLU A 56 -86.31 62.34 -88.60
C GLU A 56 -86.06 60.82 -88.61
N ASP A 57 -85.61 60.27 -89.75
CA ASP A 57 -85.35 58.84 -89.93
C ASP A 57 -83.95 58.35 -89.45
N TRP A 58 -83.15 59.19 -88.77
CA TRP A 58 -81.83 58.77 -88.26
C TRP A 58 -81.94 58.18 -86.85
N ASP A 59 -81.60 56.88 -86.67
CA ASP A 59 -81.62 56.20 -85.37
C ASP A 59 -80.69 56.83 -84.32
N ASN A 60 -79.58 57.43 -84.77
CA ASN A 60 -78.59 58.08 -83.92
C ASN A 60 -78.21 59.45 -84.51
N PRO A 61 -79.06 60.48 -84.34
CA PRO A 61 -78.76 61.80 -84.85
C PRO A 61 -77.48 62.35 -84.16
N PRO A 62 -76.59 63.02 -84.90
CA PRO A 62 -75.33 63.48 -84.36
C PRO A 62 -75.54 64.50 -83.23
N THR A 63 -74.83 64.34 -82.11
CA THR A 63 -74.94 65.25 -80.96
C THR A 63 -73.84 66.32 -80.93
N LEU A 64 -72.80 66.16 -81.75
CA LEU A 64 -71.70 67.10 -81.91
C LEU A 64 -71.57 67.47 -83.38
N CYS A 65 -71.23 68.72 -83.68
CA CYS A 65 -70.81 69.12 -85.01
C CYS A 65 -69.46 68.44 -85.35
N LYS A 66 -69.12 68.48 -86.65
CA LYS A 66 -67.89 67.89 -87.18
C LYS A 66 -66.64 68.36 -86.44
N GLU A 67 -66.60 69.65 -86.08
CA GLU A 67 -65.47 70.28 -85.38
C GLU A 67 -65.35 69.81 -83.93
N CYS A 68 -66.42 69.88 -83.13
CA CYS A 68 -66.38 69.42 -81.74
C CYS A 68 -66.11 67.91 -81.62
N LYS A 69 -66.53 67.11 -82.61
CA LYS A 69 -66.15 65.69 -82.66
C LYS A 69 -64.65 65.54 -82.91
N ALA A 70 -64.08 66.30 -83.84
CA ALA A 70 -62.64 66.28 -84.13
C ALA A 70 -61.80 66.74 -82.92
N GLU A 71 -62.22 67.79 -82.20
CA GLU A 71 -61.53 68.27 -80.99
C GLU A 71 -61.52 67.22 -79.87
N ARG A 72 -62.64 66.55 -79.63
CA ARG A 72 -62.73 65.48 -78.63
C ARG A 72 -61.83 64.30 -78.99
N ASP A 73 -61.83 63.91 -80.26
CA ASP A 73 -61.03 62.79 -80.74
C ASP A 73 -59.52 63.16 -80.72
N ALA A 74 -59.14 64.44 -80.84
CA ALA A 74 -57.76 64.94 -80.74
C ALA A 74 -57.16 64.93 -79.31
N GLN A 75 -57.96 64.74 -78.26
CA GLN A 75 -57.47 64.62 -76.88
C GLN A 75 -56.80 63.27 -76.57
N TRP A 76 -56.80 62.35 -77.53
CA TRP A 76 -56.26 61.00 -77.41
C TRP A 76 -55.09 60.80 -78.38
N TYR A 77 -53.97 60.27 -77.88
CA TYR A 77 -52.80 59.94 -78.68
C TYR A 77 -52.28 58.54 -78.35
N GLU A 78 -51.56 57.92 -79.28
CA GLU A 78 -51.02 56.57 -79.11
C GLU A 78 -49.58 56.62 -78.57
N VAL A 79 -49.31 55.88 -77.48
CA VAL A 79 -47.94 55.59 -77.01
C VAL A 79 -47.63 54.10 -77.16
N ARG A 80 -46.36 53.76 -77.37
CA ARG A 80 -45.91 52.38 -77.57
C ARG A 80 -45.59 51.70 -76.24
N CYS A 81 -46.13 50.50 -76.01
CA CYS A 81 -45.77 49.65 -74.88
C CYS A 81 -44.26 49.34 -74.90
N LYS A 82 -43.58 49.59 -73.78
CA LYS A 82 -42.12 49.39 -73.66
C LYS A 82 -41.67 47.93 -73.91
N ASP A 83 -42.50 46.95 -73.61
CA ASP A 83 -42.12 45.52 -73.67
C ASP A 83 -42.48 44.83 -75.00
N CYS A 84 -43.57 45.24 -75.67
CA CYS A 84 -44.06 44.56 -76.88
C CYS A 84 -44.38 45.48 -78.07
N GLY A 85 -44.30 46.80 -77.90
CA GLY A 85 -44.58 47.77 -78.96
C GLY A 85 -46.06 47.96 -79.31
N THR A 86 -47.00 47.27 -78.65
CA THR A 86 -48.45 47.48 -78.84
C THR A 86 -48.85 48.91 -78.49
N GLY A 87 -49.73 49.50 -79.31
CA GLY A 87 -50.29 50.84 -79.09
C GLY A 87 -51.14 50.93 -77.83
N ILE A 88 -51.00 52.02 -77.09
CA ILE A 88 -51.77 52.34 -75.90
C ILE A 88 -52.37 53.73 -76.13
N MET A 89 -53.71 53.82 -76.14
CA MET A 89 -54.39 55.11 -76.22
C MET A 89 -54.30 55.82 -74.87
N VAL A 90 -53.74 57.02 -74.89
CA VAL A 90 -53.53 57.85 -73.72
C VAL A 90 -54.23 59.19 -73.94
N ASN A 91 -54.91 59.67 -72.91
CA ASN A 91 -55.48 61.00 -72.92
C ASN A 91 -54.42 62.03 -72.49
N VAL A 92 -54.39 63.19 -73.13
CA VAL A 92 -53.45 64.28 -72.82
C VAL A 92 -53.49 64.75 -71.36
N ASN A 93 -54.60 64.53 -70.66
CA ASN A 93 -54.79 64.97 -69.26
C ASN A 93 -54.41 63.91 -68.21
N TRP A 94 -53.74 62.81 -68.57
CA TRP A 94 -53.29 61.80 -67.60
C TRP A 94 -51.91 62.15 -67.03
N ASP A 95 -51.81 62.39 -65.72
CA ASP A 95 -50.54 62.72 -65.05
C ASP A 95 -49.52 61.59 -65.07
N ASN A 96 -49.98 60.33 -65.07
CA ASN A 96 -49.15 59.13 -65.07
C ASN A 96 -49.59 58.17 -66.18
N PRO A 97 -49.27 58.48 -67.45
CA PRO A 97 -49.67 57.64 -68.56
C PRO A 97 -48.97 56.27 -68.49
N PRO A 98 -49.69 55.17 -68.75
CA PRO A 98 -49.14 53.82 -68.66
C PRO A 98 -48.05 53.58 -69.72
N THR A 99 -46.91 53.03 -69.28
CA THR A 99 -45.78 52.68 -70.15
C THR A 99 -45.79 51.21 -70.62
N LEU A 100 -46.67 50.40 -70.04
CA LEU A 100 -46.87 48.99 -70.39
C LEU A 100 -48.34 48.76 -70.75
N CYS A 101 -48.58 48.00 -71.81
CA CYS A 101 -49.93 47.56 -72.15
C CYS A 101 -50.47 46.60 -71.09
N LYS A 102 -51.80 46.44 -71.08
CA LYS A 102 -52.52 45.58 -70.12
C LYS A 102 -51.94 44.16 -70.07
N GLU A 103 -51.58 43.60 -71.22
CA GLU A 103 -51.02 42.24 -71.32
C GLU A 103 -49.60 42.13 -70.77
N CYS A 104 -48.70 43.06 -71.11
CA CYS A 104 -47.33 43.03 -70.60
C CYS A 104 -47.28 43.28 -69.09
N LYS A 105 -48.16 44.16 -68.58
CA LYS A 105 -48.34 44.34 -67.13
C LYS A 105 -48.80 43.03 -66.47
N ALA A 106 -49.77 42.34 -67.06
CA ALA A 106 -50.24 41.04 -66.56
C ALA A 106 -49.14 39.96 -66.62
N LYS A 107 -48.35 39.89 -67.70
CA LYS A 107 -47.23 38.94 -67.86
C LYS A 107 -46.16 39.14 -66.79
N ARG A 108 -45.73 40.38 -66.53
CA ARG A 108 -44.77 40.69 -65.46
C ARG A 108 -45.33 40.33 -64.08
N SER A 109 -46.61 40.57 -63.84
CA SER A 109 -47.25 40.18 -62.58
C SER A 109 -47.35 38.65 -62.41
N ALA A 110 -47.48 37.88 -63.50
CA ALA A 110 -47.57 36.41 -63.47
C ALA A 110 -46.23 35.69 -63.19
N GLN A 111 -45.10 36.39 -63.27
CA GLN A 111 -43.78 35.86 -62.90
C GLN A 111 -43.58 35.74 -61.38
N TRP A 112 -44.48 36.33 -60.60
CA TRP A 112 -44.51 36.22 -59.15
C TRP A 112 -45.59 35.24 -58.73
N TYR A 113 -45.28 34.37 -57.78
CA TYR A 113 -46.24 33.47 -57.14
C TYR A 113 -46.08 33.50 -55.64
N GLU A 114 -47.09 32.99 -54.94
CA GLU A 114 -47.16 33.01 -53.49
C GLU A 114 -46.88 31.63 -52.90
N VAL A 115 -46.00 31.58 -51.91
CA VAL A 115 -45.77 30.39 -51.07
C VAL A 115 -46.03 30.74 -49.60
N ARG A 116 -46.41 29.75 -48.80
CA ARG A 116 -46.63 29.95 -47.36
C ARG A 116 -45.36 29.66 -46.57
N CYS A 117 -45.02 30.54 -45.64
CA CYS A 117 -43.98 30.30 -44.66
C CYS A 117 -44.27 29.02 -43.89
N LYS A 118 -43.30 28.10 -43.84
CA LYS A 118 -43.45 26.81 -43.16
C LYS A 118 -43.80 26.92 -41.67
N ASP A 119 -43.35 27.99 -40.99
CA ASP A 119 -43.46 28.12 -39.53
C ASP A 119 -44.69 28.92 -39.08
N CYS A 120 -45.11 29.95 -39.82
CA CYS A 120 -46.19 30.85 -39.40
C CYS A 120 -47.33 31.01 -40.42
N GLY A 121 -47.22 30.38 -41.59
CA GLY A 121 -48.23 30.45 -42.65
C GLY A 121 -48.27 31.77 -43.43
N THR A 122 -47.52 32.80 -43.03
CA THR A 122 -47.46 34.10 -43.73
C THR A 122 -47.03 33.93 -45.19
N THR A 123 -47.70 34.65 -46.09
CA THR A 123 -47.42 34.65 -47.51
C THR A 123 -46.05 35.25 -47.84
N ILE A 124 -45.31 34.58 -48.73
CA ILE A 124 -44.03 35.02 -49.29
C ILE A 124 -44.18 35.12 -50.80
N LYS A 125 -43.86 36.29 -51.36
CA LYS A 125 -43.79 36.47 -52.83
C LYS A 125 -42.47 35.93 -53.35
N VAL A 126 -42.54 35.04 -54.32
CA VAL A 126 -41.39 34.37 -54.91
C VAL A 126 -41.41 34.61 -56.41
N HIS A 127 -40.25 34.98 -56.95
CA HIS A 127 -40.06 35.07 -58.39
C HIS A 127 -39.78 33.68 -58.95
N ARG A 128 -40.34 33.35 -60.11
CA ARG A 128 -40.15 32.04 -60.76
C ARG A 128 -38.69 31.70 -61.05
N ASP A 129 -37.85 32.72 -61.25
CA ASP A 129 -36.43 32.54 -61.60
C ASP A 129 -35.49 32.43 -60.38
N TRP A 130 -36.02 32.28 -59.15
CA TRP A 130 -35.18 32.07 -57.98
C TRP A 130 -34.79 30.58 -57.82
N ASP A 131 -33.51 30.25 -58.01
CA ASP A 131 -32.98 28.88 -57.89
C ASP A 131 -33.23 28.22 -56.52
N LYS A 132 -33.28 29.04 -55.45
CA LYS A 132 -33.52 28.60 -54.08
C LYS A 132 -34.61 29.46 -53.45
N PRO A 133 -35.90 29.18 -53.75
CA PRO A 133 -36.99 29.97 -53.22
C PRO A 133 -37.06 29.81 -51.69
N PRO A 134 -37.26 30.91 -50.93
CA PRO A 134 -37.28 30.88 -49.47
C PRO A 134 -38.50 30.12 -48.95
N THR A 135 -38.28 29.24 -47.98
CA THR A 135 -39.33 28.46 -47.30
C THR A 135 -39.81 29.09 -45.98
N LEU A 136 -39.10 30.12 -45.51
CA LEU A 136 -39.40 30.87 -44.29
C LEU A 136 -39.50 32.36 -44.61
N CYS A 137 -40.48 33.04 -44.00
CA CYS A 137 -40.59 34.49 -44.11
C CYS A 137 -39.43 35.18 -43.37
N LYS A 138 -39.19 36.46 -43.69
CA LYS A 138 -38.12 37.27 -43.09
C LYS A 138 -38.16 37.22 -41.55
N GLU A 139 -39.36 37.28 -40.96
CA GLU A 139 -39.54 37.25 -39.51
C GLU A 139 -39.26 35.88 -38.90
N CYS A 140 -39.75 34.78 -39.48
CA CYS A 140 -39.45 33.42 -38.98
C CYS A 140 -37.96 33.08 -39.12
N LYS A 141 -37.32 33.53 -40.20
CA LYS A 141 -35.86 33.42 -40.36
C LYS A 141 -35.13 34.20 -39.26
N ALA A 142 -35.59 35.42 -38.95
CA ALA A 142 -35.04 36.22 -37.86
C ALA A 142 -35.27 35.56 -36.48
N LYS A 143 -36.48 35.05 -36.20
CA LYS A 143 -36.81 34.32 -34.96
C LYS A 143 -35.94 33.09 -34.76
N ARG A 144 -35.76 32.24 -35.79
CA ARG A 144 -34.84 31.10 -35.74
C ARG A 144 -33.39 31.52 -35.52
N SER A 145 -32.96 32.63 -36.13
CA SER A 145 -31.60 33.14 -35.90
C SER A 145 -31.40 33.67 -34.48
N ALA A 146 -32.43 34.25 -33.84
CA ALA A 146 -32.39 34.76 -32.47
C ALA A 146 -32.41 33.67 -31.39
N GLN A 147 -32.73 32.42 -31.75
CA GLN A 147 -32.60 31.25 -30.88
C GLN A 147 -31.14 30.83 -30.66
N TRP A 148 -30.20 31.38 -31.44
CA TRP A 148 -28.78 31.19 -31.24
C TRP A 148 -28.18 32.39 -30.50
N TYR A 149 -27.34 32.11 -29.52
CA TYR A 149 -26.58 33.12 -28.78
C TYR A 149 -25.13 32.66 -28.58
N GLU A 150 -24.27 33.59 -28.20
CA GLU A 150 -22.84 33.35 -28.04
C GLU A 150 -22.46 33.25 -26.56
N VAL A 151 -21.70 32.22 -26.22
CA VAL A 151 -21.05 32.08 -24.91
C VAL A 151 -19.53 31.97 -25.10
N ARG A 152 -18.77 32.28 -24.06
CA ARG A 152 -17.31 32.19 -24.07
C ARG A 152 -16.86 30.87 -23.46
N CYS A 153 -15.96 30.17 -24.14
CA CYS A 153 -15.28 29.00 -23.58
C CYS A 153 -14.59 29.39 -22.27
N LYS A 154 -14.87 28.64 -21.19
CA LYS A 154 -14.32 28.93 -19.86
C LYS A 154 -12.79 28.90 -19.80
N ASP A 155 -12.14 28.07 -20.65
CA ASP A 155 -10.69 27.84 -20.58
C ASP A 155 -9.87 28.75 -21.50
N CYS A 156 -10.40 29.15 -22.66
CA CYS A 156 -9.62 29.88 -23.69
C CYS A 156 -10.33 31.12 -24.25
N GLY A 157 -11.56 31.41 -23.83
CA GLY A 157 -12.31 32.58 -24.30
C GLY A 157 -12.85 32.48 -25.75
N THR A 158 -12.60 31.38 -26.46
CA THR A 158 -13.18 31.16 -27.80
C THR A 158 -14.70 31.20 -27.76
N THR A 159 -15.31 31.89 -28.73
CA THR A 159 -16.76 31.99 -28.86
C THR A 159 -17.39 30.65 -29.24
N ILE A 160 -18.48 30.29 -28.58
CA ILE A 160 -19.28 29.08 -28.84
C ILE A 160 -20.72 29.53 -29.16
N LYS A 161 -21.26 29.06 -30.29
CA LYS A 161 -22.67 29.27 -30.63
C LYS A 161 -23.53 28.22 -29.93
N VAL A 162 -24.54 28.68 -29.21
CA VAL A 162 -25.42 27.84 -28.41
C VAL A 162 -26.86 28.11 -28.78
N HIS A 163 -27.65 27.05 -28.91
CA HIS A 163 -29.09 27.15 -29.10
C HIS A 163 -29.78 27.28 -27.75
N ARG A 164 -30.80 28.13 -27.65
CA ARG A 164 -31.57 28.35 -26.41
C ARG A 164 -32.23 27.09 -25.85
N ASP A 165 -32.59 26.17 -26.73
CA ASP A 165 -33.29 24.92 -26.34
C ASP A 165 -32.33 23.77 -25.97
N TRP A 166 -31.02 24.03 -25.82
CA TRP A 166 -30.10 23.00 -25.31
C TRP A 166 -30.17 22.93 -23.79
N ASP A 167 -30.68 21.82 -23.25
CA ASP A 167 -30.78 21.58 -21.80
C ASP A 167 -29.44 21.70 -21.05
N LYS A 168 -28.34 21.35 -21.73
CA LYS A 168 -26.97 21.40 -21.19
C LYS A 168 -26.04 22.09 -22.20
N PRO A 169 -26.05 23.43 -22.24
CA PRO A 169 -25.22 24.17 -23.18
C PRO A 169 -23.73 23.94 -22.85
N PRO A 170 -22.86 23.76 -23.87
CA PRO A 170 -21.44 23.48 -23.65
C PRO A 170 -20.72 24.71 -23.08
N THR A 171 -19.93 24.48 -22.04
CA THR A 171 -19.11 25.51 -21.37
C THR A 171 -17.66 25.56 -21.89
N LEU A 172 -17.26 24.57 -22.68
CA LEU A 172 -15.93 24.42 -23.28
C LEU A 172 -16.03 24.30 -24.79
N CYS A 173 -15.12 24.94 -25.53
CA CYS A 173 -15.04 24.79 -26.97
C CYS A 173 -14.54 23.37 -27.32
N LYS A 174 -14.73 22.97 -28.59
CA LYS A 174 -14.33 21.66 -29.10
C LYS A 174 -12.86 21.34 -28.79
N GLU A 175 -11.97 22.32 -28.95
CA GLU A 175 -10.54 22.16 -28.70
C GLU A 175 -10.19 22.02 -27.21
N CYS A 176 -10.75 22.85 -26.33
CA CYS A 176 -10.52 22.72 -24.89
C CYS A 176 -11.10 21.41 -24.34
N LYS A 177 -12.25 20.98 -24.86
CA LYS A 177 -12.81 19.65 -24.55
C LYS A 177 -11.85 18.54 -24.98
N ALA A 178 -11.27 18.65 -26.18
CA ALA A 178 -10.26 17.69 -26.67
C ALA A 178 -8.98 17.71 -25.81
N LYS A 179 -8.45 18.90 -25.46
CA LYS A 179 -7.28 19.06 -24.59
C LYS A 179 -7.50 18.42 -23.22
N ARG A 180 -8.63 18.69 -22.56
CA ARG A 180 -8.98 18.04 -21.29
C ARG A 180 -9.12 16.53 -21.43
N SER A 181 -9.69 16.04 -22.55
CA SER A 181 -9.76 14.60 -22.78
C SER A 181 -8.40 13.93 -22.98
N ALA A 182 -7.42 14.63 -23.59
CA ALA A 182 -6.07 14.14 -23.81
C ALA A 182 -5.21 14.07 -22.53
N GLN A 183 -5.64 14.73 -21.45
CA GLN A 183 -5.04 14.60 -20.12
C GLN A 183 -5.36 13.26 -19.46
N TRP A 184 -6.28 12.48 -20.01
CA TRP A 184 -6.58 11.12 -19.57
C TRP A 184 -5.93 10.09 -20.49
N TYR A 185 -5.35 9.05 -19.90
CA TYR A 185 -4.82 7.90 -20.61
C TYR A 185 -5.26 6.60 -19.93
N GLU A 186 -5.08 5.48 -20.61
CA GLU A 186 -5.51 4.16 -20.13
C GLU A 186 -4.30 3.33 -19.69
N VAL A 187 -4.42 2.72 -18.51
CA VAL A 187 -3.46 1.72 -18.02
C VAL A 187 -4.19 0.42 -17.69
N ARG A 188 -3.47 -0.70 -17.66
CA ARG A 188 -4.02 -2.01 -17.33
C ARG A 188 -3.79 -2.32 -15.85
N CYS A 189 -4.84 -2.77 -15.17
CA CYS A 189 -4.74 -3.29 -13.81
C CYS A 189 -3.73 -4.43 -13.77
N LYS A 190 -2.74 -4.35 -12.88
CA LYS A 190 -1.67 -5.35 -12.75
C LYS A 190 -2.18 -6.76 -12.44
N ASP A 191 -3.30 -6.88 -11.73
CA ASP A 191 -3.81 -8.17 -11.23
C ASP A 191 -4.82 -8.84 -12.17
N CYS A 192 -5.63 -8.07 -12.91
CA CYS A 192 -6.74 -8.63 -13.70
C CYS A 192 -6.83 -8.09 -15.14
N GLY A 193 -5.96 -7.16 -15.55
CA GLY A 193 -5.96 -6.60 -16.90
C GLY A 193 -7.11 -5.63 -17.22
N THR A 194 -8.02 -5.35 -16.28
CA THR A 194 -9.08 -4.34 -16.45
C THR A 194 -8.48 -2.96 -16.73
N THR A 195 -9.07 -2.24 -17.68
CA THR A 195 -8.65 -0.87 -18.04
C THR A 195 -8.96 0.13 -16.92
N ILE A 196 -8.01 1.00 -16.62
CA ILE A 196 -8.11 2.08 -15.64
C ILE A 196 -7.83 3.41 -16.35
N LYS A 197 -8.73 4.39 -16.21
CA LYS A 197 -8.49 5.75 -16.70
C LYS A 197 -7.68 6.53 -15.67
N VAL A 198 -6.57 7.12 -16.12
CA VAL A 198 -5.61 7.83 -15.27
C VAL A 198 -5.41 9.23 -15.82
N HIS A 199 -5.45 10.22 -14.93
CA HIS A 199 -5.12 11.59 -15.26
C HIS A 199 -3.60 11.77 -15.24
N ARG A 200 -3.06 12.54 -16.20
CA ARG A 200 -1.61 12.79 -16.29
C ARG A 200 -1.03 13.51 -15.07
N ASP A 201 -1.82 14.34 -14.40
CA ASP A 201 -1.38 15.12 -13.24
C ASP A 201 -1.52 14.38 -11.90
N TRP A 202 -1.81 13.07 -11.90
CA TRP A 202 -1.82 12.28 -10.67
C TRP A 202 -0.39 11.88 -10.28
N ASP A 203 0.11 12.41 -9.17
CA ASP A 203 1.45 12.08 -8.64
C ASP A 203 1.65 10.58 -8.39
N LYS A 204 0.58 9.86 -8.03
CA LYS A 204 0.58 8.42 -7.75
C LYS A 204 -0.55 7.75 -8.52
N PRO A 205 -0.35 7.47 -9.82
CA PRO A 205 -1.36 6.82 -10.63
C PRO A 205 -1.65 5.39 -10.11
N PRO A 206 -2.92 4.97 -10.04
CA PRO A 206 -3.28 3.66 -9.53
C PRO A 206 -2.83 2.55 -10.48
N THR A 207 -2.23 1.51 -9.91
CA THR A 207 -1.81 0.30 -10.65
C THR A 207 -2.81 -0.86 -10.56
N LEU A 208 -3.83 -0.73 -9.71
CA LEU A 208 -4.87 -1.72 -9.45
C LEU A 208 -6.25 -1.10 -9.65
N CYS A 209 -7.17 -1.85 -10.24
CA CYS A 209 -8.56 -1.43 -10.36
C CYS A 209 -9.25 -1.44 -8.98
N LYS A 210 -10.40 -0.75 -8.89
CA LYS A 210 -11.18 -0.63 -7.64
C LYS A 210 -11.47 -2.00 -7.02
N GLU A 211 -11.84 -2.98 -7.83
CA GLU A 211 -12.16 -4.34 -7.38
C GLU A 211 -10.92 -5.11 -6.88
N CYS A 212 -9.81 -5.09 -7.61
CA CYS A 212 -8.57 -5.73 -7.16
C CYS A 212 -8.03 -5.09 -5.89
N LYS A 213 -8.15 -3.76 -5.76
CA LYS A 213 -7.82 -3.06 -4.51
C LYS A 213 -8.71 -3.54 -3.35
N ALA A 214 -10.02 -3.69 -3.58
CA ALA A 214 -10.95 -4.21 -2.59
C ALA A 214 -10.67 -5.68 -2.22
N LYS A 215 -10.36 -6.53 -3.21
CA LYS A 215 -9.95 -7.93 -2.98
C LYS A 215 -8.69 -8.01 -2.14
N ARG A 216 -7.67 -7.20 -2.44
CA ARG A 216 -6.45 -7.13 -1.63
C ARG A 216 -6.72 -6.64 -0.21
N SER A 217 -7.60 -5.65 -0.01
CA SER A 217 -7.95 -5.22 1.35
C SER A 217 -8.73 -6.29 2.12
N ALA A 218 -9.59 -7.06 1.46
CA ALA A 218 -10.37 -8.13 2.09
C ALA A 218 -9.53 -9.32 2.56
N GLN A 219 -8.30 -9.46 2.05
CA GLN A 219 -7.33 -10.45 2.54
C GLN A 219 -6.75 -10.10 3.92
N TRP A 220 -7.02 -8.90 4.45
CA TRP A 220 -6.55 -8.47 5.76
C TRP A 220 -7.70 -8.44 6.76
N TYR A 221 -7.48 -9.02 7.94
CA TYR A 221 -8.42 -9.02 9.06
C TYR A 221 -7.69 -8.65 10.35
N GLU A 222 -8.43 -8.17 11.34
CA GLU A 222 -7.88 -7.78 12.64
C GLU A 222 -7.94 -8.96 13.61
N VAL A 223 -6.81 -9.25 14.27
CA VAL A 223 -6.75 -10.15 15.44
C VAL A 223 -6.32 -9.35 16.67
N ARG A 224 -6.73 -9.81 17.86
CA ARG A 224 -6.39 -9.14 19.13
C ARG A 224 -5.06 -9.67 19.67
N CYS A 225 -4.17 -8.74 20.03
CA CYS A 225 -2.94 -9.08 20.76
C CYS A 225 -3.27 -9.81 22.06
N LYS A 226 -2.62 -10.96 22.30
CA LYS A 226 -2.84 -11.79 23.50
C LYS A 226 -2.56 -11.06 24.82
N ASP A 227 -1.60 -10.13 24.83
CA ASP A 227 -1.12 -9.50 26.06
C ASP A 227 -1.83 -8.18 26.38
N CYS A 228 -2.26 -7.41 25.37
CA CYS A 228 -2.78 -6.05 25.56
C CYS A 228 -4.08 -5.74 24.80
N GLY A 229 -4.59 -6.66 23.99
CA GLY A 229 -5.83 -6.46 23.22
C GLY A 229 -5.73 -5.51 22.02
N THR A 230 -4.58 -4.89 21.77
CA THR A 230 -4.34 -4.05 20.59
C THR A 230 -4.59 -4.84 19.31
N GLY A 231 -5.28 -4.20 18.34
CA GLY A 231 -5.54 -4.79 17.03
C GLY A 231 -4.26 -5.02 16.23
N ILE A 232 -4.19 -6.19 15.57
CA ILE A 232 -3.08 -6.58 14.70
C ILE A 232 -3.69 -6.95 13.35
N MET A 233 -3.26 -6.26 12.28
CA MET A 233 -3.68 -6.61 10.92
C MET A 233 -2.92 -7.85 10.45
N VAL A 234 -3.66 -8.89 10.08
CA VAL A 234 -3.14 -10.18 9.63
C VAL A 234 -3.68 -10.48 8.25
N ASN A 235 -2.83 -11.02 7.38
CA ASN A 235 -3.25 -11.51 6.08
C ASN A 235 -3.74 -12.95 6.17
N VAL A 236 -4.85 -13.29 5.52
CA VAL A 236 -5.43 -14.65 5.48
C VAL A 236 -4.46 -15.72 4.96
N ASN A 237 -3.46 -15.35 4.17
CA ASN A 237 -2.49 -16.29 3.60
C ASN A 237 -1.25 -16.50 4.49
N TRP A 238 -1.17 -15.88 5.67
CA TRP A 238 -0.04 -16.11 6.58
C TRP A 238 -0.19 -17.43 7.32
N THR A 239 0.79 -18.31 7.18
CA THR A 239 0.82 -19.62 7.85
C THR A 239 1.08 -19.50 9.35
N ASN A 240 1.86 -18.51 9.78
CA ASN A 240 2.17 -18.22 11.18
C ASN A 240 1.85 -16.76 11.51
N PRO A 241 0.56 -16.43 11.67
CA PRO A 241 0.16 -15.06 11.99
C PRO A 241 0.63 -14.66 13.40
N PRO A 242 1.06 -13.40 13.60
CA PRO A 242 1.53 -12.93 14.91
C PRO A 242 0.40 -12.89 15.93
N THR A 243 0.67 -13.42 17.13
CA THR A 243 -0.28 -13.39 18.27
C THR A 243 -0.03 -12.22 19.22
N LEU A 244 1.07 -11.49 19.02
CA LEU A 244 1.50 -10.35 19.84
C LEU A 244 1.71 -9.13 18.96
N CYS A 245 1.30 -7.96 19.46
CA CYS A 245 1.60 -6.69 18.79
C CYS A 245 3.10 -6.40 18.87
N LYS A 246 3.57 -5.51 17.99
CA LYS A 246 4.99 -5.11 17.90
C LYS A 246 5.57 -4.70 19.26
N GLU A 247 4.81 -3.95 20.05
CA GLU A 247 5.24 -3.47 21.36
C GLU A 247 5.32 -4.59 22.41
N CYS A 248 4.31 -5.45 22.51
CA CYS A 248 4.35 -6.57 23.46
C CYS A 248 5.44 -7.58 23.08
N LYS A 249 5.65 -7.82 21.79
CA LYS A 249 6.80 -8.60 21.32
C LYS A 249 8.12 -7.98 21.77
N ALA A 250 8.29 -6.67 21.57
CA ALA A 250 9.50 -5.96 22.01
C ALA A 250 9.69 -6.02 23.54
N LYS A 251 8.62 -5.87 24.33
CA LYS A 251 8.67 -6.02 25.79
C LYS A 251 9.12 -7.41 26.21
N ARG A 252 8.62 -8.46 25.56
CA ARG A 252 9.05 -9.85 25.80
C ARG A 252 10.51 -10.07 25.42
N ASP A 253 10.91 -9.58 24.25
CA ASP A 253 12.28 -9.71 23.75
C ASP A 253 13.27 -8.95 24.68
N ALA A 254 12.86 -7.82 25.28
CA ALA A 254 13.67 -7.05 26.24
C ALA A 254 13.92 -7.75 27.59
N GLN A 255 13.15 -8.80 27.91
CA GLN A 255 13.39 -9.64 29.08
C GLN A 255 14.62 -10.55 28.91
N TRP A 256 15.13 -10.68 27.68
CA TRP A 256 16.36 -11.40 27.38
C TRP A 256 17.54 -10.43 27.27
N TYR A 257 18.69 -10.83 27.81
CA TYR A 257 19.94 -10.08 27.68
C TYR A 257 21.09 -11.01 27.33
N LYS A 258 22.15 -10.43 26.76
CA LYS A 258 23.37 -11.15 26.38
C LYS A 258 24.35 -11.16 27.55
N THR A 259 24.93 -12.32 27.82
CA THR A 259 26.06 -12.50 28.72
C THR A 259 27.10 -13.42 28.05
N SER A 260 28.24 -13.68 28.67
CA SER A 260 29.35 -14.42 28.09
C SER A 260 29.66 -15.70 28.86
N CYS A 261 29.93 -16.78 28.16
CA CYS A 261 30.41 -18.02 28.76
C CYS A 261 31.78 -17.82 29.44
N GLU A 262 31.91 -18.25 30.70
CA GLU A 262 33.15 -18.12 31.49
C GLU A 262 34.36 -18.87 30.91
N VAL A 263 34.13 -19.88 30.07
CA VAL A 263 35.19 -20.77 29.54
C VAL A 263 35.64 -20.41 28.13
N CYS A 264 34.70 -20.14 27.23
CA CYS A 264 35.00 -19.89 25.81
C CYS A 264 34.58 -18.49 25.33
N HIS A 265 34.05 -17.65 26.23
CA HIS A 265 33.62 -16.28 25.94
C HIS A 265 32.55 -16.13 24.86
N THR A 266 31.93 -17.23 24.42
CA THR A 266 30.80 -17.20 23.50
C THR A 266 29.58 -16.52 24.13
N THR A 267 28.79 -15.84 23.30
CA THR A 267 27.56 -15.18 23.75
C THR A 267 26.52 -16.22 24.16
N ILE A 268 25.94 -16.01 25.33
CA ILE A 268 24.81 -16.77 25.87
C ILE A 268 23.68 -15.80 26.20
N TYR A 269 22.44 -16.27 26.06
CA TYR A 269 21.24 -15.49 26.37
C TYR A 269 20.71 -15.89 27.74
N ALA A 270 20.43 -14.89 28.57
CA ALA A 270 19.84 -15.08 29.89
C ALA A 270 18.54 -14.29 30.00
N HIS A 271 17.57 -14.87 30.69
CA HIS A 271 16.31 -14.21 31.00
C HIS A 271 16.46 -13.42 32.30
N ARG A 272 15.94 -12.18 32.35
CA ARG A 272 16.04 -11.30 33.53
C ARG A 272 15.35 -11.84 34.77
N SER A 273 14.39 -12.76 34.62
CA SER A 273 13.70 -13.39 35.76
C SER A 273 14.41 -14.62 36.32
N TRP A 274 15.53 -15.06 35.73
CA TRP A 274 16.27 -16.21 36.26
C TRP A 274 17.10 -15.78 37.47
N GLU A 275 16.83 -16.36 38.64
CA GLU A 275 17.62 -16.12 39.86
C GLU A 275 19.09 -16.52 39.69
N LYS A 276 19.34 -17.58 38.91
CA LYS A 276 20.68 -18.12 38.62
C LYS A 276 20.87 -18.19 37.10
N PRO A 277 21.27 -17.08 36.45
CA PRO A 277 21.54 -17.09 35.03
C PRO A 277 22.69 -18.04 34.69
N PRO A 278 22.69 -18.68 33.51
CA PRO A 278 23.75 -19.58 33.11
C PRO A 278 25.06 -18.83 32.95
N THR A 279 26.15 -19.43 33.43
CA THR A 279 27.52 -18.91 33.26
C THR A 279 28.32 -19.67 32.19
N LEU A 280 27.80 -20.82 31.75
CA LEU A 280 28.40 -21.67 30.71
C LEU A 280 27.47 -21.78 29.51
N CYS A 281 28.05 -21.81 28.30
CA CYS A 281 27.29 -22.21 27.12
C CYS A 281 27.00 -23.72 27.16
N GLU A 282 26.02 -24.17 26.38
CA GLU A 282 25.58 -25.58 26.37
C GLU A 282 26.74 -26.55 26.11
N LYS A 283 27.66 -26.19 25.19
CA LYS A 283 28.84 -27.01 24.89
C LYS A 283 29.76 -27.13 26.11
N CYS A 284 30.13 -26.01 26.73
CA CYS A 284 30.98 -26.04 27.92
C CYS A 284 30.30 -26.71 29.12
N LEU A 285 28.97 -26.57 29.26
CA LEU A 285 28.22 -27.28 30.29
C LEU A 285 28.36 -28.80 30.12
N LYS A 286 28.32 -29.31 28.88
CA LYS A 286 28.54 -30.73 28.56
C LYS A 286 30.00 -31.15 28.78
N ASP A 287 30.97 -30.36 28.30
CA ASP A 287 32.40 -30.68 28.42
C ASP A 287 32.87 -30.78 29.89
N PHE A 288 32.29 -29.95 30.75
CA PHE A 288 32.56 -29.91 32.20
C PHE A 288 31.42 -30.54 33.03
N ALA A 289 30.58 -31.39 32.43
CA ALA A 289 29.59 -32.15 33.18
C ALA A 289 30.27 -32.96 34.31
N PRO A 290 29.60 -33.20 35.44
CA PRO A 290 30.16 -33.98 36.53
C PRO A 290 30.72 -35.33 36.04
N LYS A 291 31.94 -35.67 36.47
CA LYS A 291 32.65 -36.88 36.05
C LYS A 291 32.92 -37.79 37.23
N ASP A 292 32.65 -39.06 37.06
CA ASP A 292 32.92 -40.08 38.05
C ASP A 292 34.32 -40.66 37.86
N ILE A 293 35.16 -40.56 38.89
CA ILE A 293 36.54 -41.04 38.88
C ILE A 293 36.69 -42.15 39.92
N ARG A 294 37.37 -43.23 39.54
CA ARG A 294 37.73 -44.31 40.46
C ARG A 294 38.91 -43.87 41.33
N CYS A 295 38.74 -43.94 42.65
CA CYS A 295 39.81 -43.62 43.59
C CYS A 295 40.98 -44.61 43.44
N SER A 296 42.18 -44.08 43.20
CA SER A 296 43.40 -44.89 43.04
C SER A 296 43.82 -45.67 44.30
N GLN A 297 43.25 -45.33 45.47
CA GLN A 297 43.63 -45.93 46.74
C GLN A 297 42.61 -46.92 47.31
N CYS A 298 41.32 -46.77 47.05
CA CYS A 298 40.29 -47.70 47.57
C CYS A 298 39.37 -48.27 46.48
N GLY A 299 39.50 -47.85 45.22
CA GLY A 299 38.62 -48.31 44.14
C GLY A 299 37.21 -47.72 44.16
N ASN A 300 36.81 -46.99 45.20
CA ASN A 300 35.49 -46.34 45.25
C ASN A 300 35.39 -45.24 44.20
N ILE A 301 34.20 -45.13 43.60
CA ILE A 301 33.88 -44.09 42.62
C ILE A 301 33.47 -42.81 43.37
N PHE A 302 33.97 -41.66 42.92
CA PHE A 302 33.54 -40.35 43.43
C PHE A 302 33.37 -39.35 42.31
N THR A 303 32.39 -38.46 42.47
CA THR A 303 32.02 -37.47 41.45
C THR A 303 32.84 -36.19 41.60
N VAL A 304 33.46 -35.76 40.51
CA VAL A 304 34.11 -34.46 40.37
C VAL A 304 33.12 -33.48 39.77
N SER A 305 32.65 -32.54 40.59
CA SER A 305 31.69 -31.51 40.16
C SER A 305 32.25 -30.58 39.08
N THR A 306 31.36 -30.00 38.27
CA THR A 306 31.70 -28.99 37.26
C THR A 306 32.55 -27.86 37.84
N LYS A 307 32.18 -27.35 39.03
CA LYS A 307 32.93 -26.29 39.72
C LYS A 307 34.37 -26.69 40.03
N LEU A 308 34.60 -27.94 40.46
CA LEU A 308 35.95 -28.43 40.73
C LEU A 308 36.75 -28.61 39.45
N GLN A 309 36.13 -29.13 38.38
CA GLN A 309 36.78 -29.26 37.08
C GLN A 309 37.21 -27.88 36.52
N LEU A 310 36.35 -26.88 36.62
CA LEU A 310 36.66 -25.49 36.22
C LEU A 310 37.82 -24.92 37.04
N LYS A 311 37.79 -25.09 38.37
CA LYS A 311 38.87 -24.64 39.26
C LYS A 311 40.20 -25.33 38.95
N CYS A 312 40.18 -26.64 38.67
CA CYS A 312 41.36 -27.39 38.26
C CYS A 312 41.94 -26.82 36.96
N ARG A 313 41.10 -26.53 35.96
CA ARG A 313 41.54 -25.90 34.70
C ARG A 313 42.15 -24.52 34.92
N GLU A 314 41.48 -23.66 35.68
CA GLU A 314 41.94 -22.29 35.98
C GLU A 314 43.32 -22.27 36.66
N LYS A 315 43.57 -23.23 37.55
CA LYS A 315 44.84 -23.34 38.28
C LYS A 315 45.89 -24.24 37.62
N GLY A 316 45.59 -24.84 36.46
CA GLY A 316 46.46 -25.81 35.80
C GLY A 316 46.68 -27.10 36.60
N TRP A 317 45.72 -27.47 37.46
CA TRP A 317 45.78 -28.68 38.28
C TRP A 317 45.21 -29.90 37.55
N ASN A 318 45.83 -31.05 37.78
CA ASN A 318 45.24 -32.34 37.41
C ASN A 318 43.98 -32.63 38.27
N LEU A 319 43.04 -33.38 37.70
CA LEU A 319 41.87 -33.84 38.44
C LEU A 319 42.29 -34.73 39.63
N PRO A 320 41.55 -34.69 40.74
CA PRO A 320 41.87 -35.51 41.90
C PRO A 320 41.80 -37.00 41.54
N THR A 321 42.79 -37.77 42.00
CA THR A 321 42.84 -39.23 41.85
C THR A 321 42.43 -39.98 43.13
N ARG A 322 42.32 -39.27 44.25
CA ARG A 322 41.94 -39.80 45.56
C ARG A 322 40.64 -39.18 46.05
N CYS A 323 39.72 -40.01 46.53
CA CYS A 323 38.46 -39.55 47.13
C CYS A 323 38.72 -38.80 48.45
N PHE A 324 37.72 -38.04 48.91
CA PHE A 324 37.81 -37.26 50.15
C PHE A 324 38.16 -38.12 51.36
N GLN A 325 37.52 -39.29 51.50
CA GLN A 325 37.75 -40.20 52.61
C GLN A 325 39.20 -40.73 52.65
N CYS A 326 39.74 -41.19 51.52
CA CYS A 326 41.14 -41.64 51.47
C CYS A 326 42.14 -40.50 51.76
N LYS A 327 41.85 -39.26 51.36
CA LYS A 327 42.66 -38.09 51.73
C LYS A 327 42.55 -37.79 53.23
N HIS A 328 41.37 -37.98 53.83
CA HIS A 328 41.13 -37.82 55.25
C HIS A 328 41.87 -38.89 56.06
N ASP A 329 41.73 -40.17 55.70
CA ASP A 329 42.41 -41.30 56.35
C ASP A 329 43.94 -41.15 56.30
N ASP A 330 44.50 -40.69 55.15
CA ASP A 330 45.95 -40.44 54.99
C ASP A 330 46.49 -39.41 56.00
N LEU A 331 45.71 -38.39 56.36
CA LEU A 331 46.09 -37.41 57.38
C LEU A 331 46.06 -38.04 58.79
N LEU A 332 45.01 -38.79 59.13
CA LEU A 332 44.87 -39.41 60.44
C LEU A 332 45.95 -40.48 60.68
N ILE A 333 46.23 -41.31 59.67
CA ILE A 333 47.31 -42.31 59.73
C ILE A 333 48.66 -41.63 59.95
N LYS A 334 48.96 -40.56 59.20
CA LYS A 334 50.21 -39.79 59.38
C LYS A 334 50.31 -39.18 60.78
N GLY A 335 49.20 -38.72 61.36
CA GLY A 335 49.20 -38.19 62.72
C GLY A 335 49.39 -39.24 63.80
N ALA A 336 48.82 -40.44 63.62
CA ALA A 336 49.07 -41.58 64.50
C ALA A 336 50.54 -42.00 64.46
N ILE A 337 51.13 -42.13 63.27
CA ILE A 337 52.55 -42.46 63.09
C ILE A 337 53.46 -41.38 63.69
N GLY A 338 53.11 -40.10 63.45
CA GLY A 338 53.84 -38.96 64.00
C GLY A 338 53.86 -38.92 65.53
N ALA A 339 52.75 -39.31 66.18
CA ALA A 339 52.69 -39.41 67.63
C ALA A 339 53.44 -40.63 68.19
N LEU A 340 53.43 -41.76 67.47
CA LEU A 340 54.20 -42.94 67.84
C LEU A 340 55.71 -42.67 67.88
N ARG A 341 56.22 -41.72 67.08
CA ARG A 341 57.65 -41.36 67.07
C ARG A 341 58.18 -40.90 68.43
N ASP A 342 57.35 -40.33 69.30
CA ASP A 342 57.75 -39.91 70.65
C ASP A 342 57.74 -41.04 71.69
N GLN A 343 57.16 -42.19 71.36
CA GLN A 343 57.18 -43.37 72.23
C GLN A 343 58.42 -44.24 72.00
N PHE A 344 59.15 -44.01 70.92
CA PHE A 344 60.33 -44.77 70.53
C PHE A 344 61.53 -43.84 70.35
N ASP A 345 62.71 -44.28 70.78
CA ASP A 345 63.97 -43.55 70.68
C ASP A 345 64.65 -43.71 69.29
N PHE A 346 64.05 -44.49 68.40
CA PHE A 346 64.53 -44.75 67.04
C PHE A 346 63.61 -44.18 65.96
N PRO A 347 64.13 -43.93 64.75
CA PRO A 347 63.33 -43.55 63.60
C PRO A 347 62.38 -44.67 63.17
N LEU A 348 61.20 -44.28 62.68
CA LEU A 348 60.15 -45.20 62.28
C LEU A 348 60.05 -45.28 60.75
N GLU A 349 59.89 -46.49 60.24
CA GLU A 349 59.50 -46.76 58.86
C GLU A 349 58.11 -47.37 58.83
N THR A 350 57.19 -46.77 58.10
CA THR A 350 55.82 -47.25 57.98
C THR A 350 55.51 -47.64 56.55
N LYS A 351 54.92 -48.82 56.41
CA LYS A 351 54.39 -49.33 55.14
C LYS A 351 52.91 -49.60 55.27
N ILE A 352 52.13 -49.08 54.33
CA ILE A 352 50.70 -49.40 54.24
C ILE A 352 50.58 -50.77 53.56
N GLU A 353 50.09 -51.75 54.29
CA GLU A 353 49.76 -53.08 53.81
C GLU A 353 48.25 -53.19 53.67
N GLN A 354 47.79 -53.81 52.58
CA GLN A 354 46.40 -54.24 52.45
C GLN A 354 46.28 -55.64 53.06
N ARG A 355 45.44 -55.81 54.07
CA ARG A 355 45.20 -57.11 54.72
C ARG A 355 43.74 -57.51 54.53
N GLY A 356 43.48 -58.78 54.21
CA GLY A 356 42.14 -59.34 54.02
C GLY A 356 41.84 -59.85 52.60
N ILE A 357 41.01 -60.90 52.49
CA ILE A 357 40.62 -61.57 51.23
C ILE A 357 39.29 -61.00 50.67
N ILE A 358 38.44 -60.41 51.52
CA ILE A 358 37.07 -59.95 51.17
C ILE A 358 36.89 -58.43 51.34
N LEU A 359 37.46 -57.84 52.40
CA LEU A 359 37.57 -56.39 52.62
C LEU A 359 39.03 -56.08 52.91
N THR A 360 39.67 -55.28 52.05
CA THR A 360 41.09 -54.92 52.23
C THR A 360 41.20 -53.75 53.21
N ASP A 361 41.35 -54.05 54.49
CA ASP A 361 41.64 -53.03 55.48
C ASP A 361 43.08 -52.55 55.29
N LYS A 362 43.24 -51.23 55.18
CA LYS A 362 44.57 -50.60 55.10
C LYS A 362 45.15 -50.57 56.49
N VAL A 363 46.21 -51.34 56.70
CA VAL A 363 46.96 -51.37 57.95
C VAL A 363 48.31 -50.72 57.70
N ALA A 364 48.56 -49.60 58.37
CA ALA A 364 49.88 -48.98 58.40
C ALA A 364 50.74 -49.74 59.42
N VAL A 365 51.70 -50.52 58.93
CA VAL A 365 52.62 -51.31 59.76
C VAL A 365 53.86 -50.48 60.03
N VAL A 366 54.04 -50.11 61.29
CA VAL A 366 55.11 -49.24 61.78
C VAL A 366 56.25 -50.12 62.29
N ARG A 367 57.44 -49.89 61.76
CA ARG A 367 58.65 -50.65 62.07
C ARG A 367 59.74 -49.75 62.60
N ASN A 368 60.59 -50.31 63.46
CA ASN A 368 61.88 -49.73 63.75
C ASN A 368 62.69 -49.68 62.44
N LYS A 369 63.10 -48.49 62.00
CA LYS A 369 63.84 -48.32 60.73
C LYS A 369 65.20 -49.02 60.73
N LYS A 370 65.83 -49.18 61.89
CA LYS A 370 67.16 -49.81 62.03
C LYS A 370 67.08 -51.34 62.03
N THR A 371 66.12 -51.91 62.76
CA THR A 371 66.03 -53.37 62.97
C THR A 371 64.97 -54.06 62.11
N GLY A 372 63.99 -53.31 61.60
CA GLY A 372 62.85 -53.86 60.87
C GLY A 372 61.75 -54.47 61.74
N GLU A 373 61.91 -54.50 63.07
CA GLU A 373 60.92 -55.03 64.01
C GLU A 373 59.62 -54.22 63.94
N ILE A 374 58.48 -54.90 63.94
CA ILE A 374 57.15 -54.25 63.97
C ILE A 374 56.87 -53.81 65.40
N VAL A 375 56.69 -52.50 65.58
CA VAL A 375 56.52 -51.87 66.90
C VAL A 375 55.10 -51.35 67.11
N ALA A 376 54.36 -51.07 66.04
CA ALA A 376 52.96 -50.67 66.11
C ALA A 376 52.22 -50.98 64.80
N THR A 377 50.91 -51.11 64.91
CA THR A 377 49.99 -51.16 63.75
C THR A 377 48.97 -50.05 63.86
N VAL A 378 48.74 -49.33 62.77
CA VAL A 378 47.73 -48.27 62.68
C VAL A 378 46.63 -48.70 61.73
N THR A 379 45.40 -48.75 62.22
CA THR A 379 44.19 -49.10 61.45
C THR A 379 43.19 -47.95 61.47
N MET A 380 42.25 -47.95 60.51
CA MET A 380 41.15 -46.99 60.50
C MET A 380 39.88 -47.65 61.03
N ASP A 381 39.20 -46.97 61.95
CA ASP A 381 37.95 -47.41 62.57
C ASP A 381 36.87 -46.33 62.48
N ASN A 382 35.62 -46.72 62.69
CA ASN A 382 34.43 -45.85 62.69
C ASN A 382 33.82 -45.84 64.11
N GLN A 383 33.96 -44.74 64.85
CA GLN A 383 33.44 -44.62 66.23
C GLN A 383 32.22 -43.70 66.29
N GLY A 384 31.13 -44.17 66.89
CA GLY A 384 29.87 -43.43 67.11
C GLY A 384 28.65 -44.07 66.43
N ILE A 385 27.46 -43.85 67.00
CA ILE A 385 26.21 -44.53 66.59
C ILE A 385 25.40 -43.71 65.56
N ILE A 386 25.37 -42.38 65.68
CA ILE A 386 24.52 -41.50 64.84
C ILE A 386 25.29 -40.96 63.62
N LEU A 387 26.57 -40.60 63.82
CA LEU A 387 27.49 -40.13 62.79
C LEU A 387 28.86 -40.74 63.09
N PRO A 388 29.23 -41.89 62.49
CA PRO A 388 30.50 -42.53 62.79
C PRO A 388 31.65 -41.61 62.39
N LYS A 389 32.49 -41.25 63.36
CA LYS A 389 33.72 -40.49 63.12
C LYS A 389 34.81 -41.46 62.71
N ARG A 390 35.55 -41.11 61.66
CA ARG A 390 36.77 -41.81 61.26
C ARG A 390 37.86 -41.57 62.31
N VAL A 391 38.44 -42.63 62.83
CA VAL A 391 39.50 -42.58 63.85
C VAL A 391 40.63 -43.49 63.41
N ALA A 392 41.88 -43.00 63.42
CA ALA A 392 43.03 -43.88 63.29
C ALA A 392 43.39 -44.44 64.66
N ILE A 393 43.55 -45.76 64.76
CA ILE A 393 43.84 -46.47 66.00
C ILE A 393 45.23 -47.06 65.90
N ALA A 394 46.11 -46.71 66.83
CA ALA A 394 47.42 -47.34 66.97
C ALA A 394 47.36 -48.42 68.05
N THR A 395 47.83 -49.63 67.73
CA THR A 395 47.91 -50.77 68.63
C THR A 395 49.30 -51.39 68.65
N GLU A 396 49.64 -52.02 69.77
CA GLU A 396 50.83 -52.85 69.88
C GLU A 396 50.60 -54.21 69.17
N PRO A 397 51.53 -54.70 68.33
CA PRO A 397 51.28 -55.87 67.48
C PRO A 397 51.11 -57.19 68.25
N LYS A 398 51.75 -57.35 69.41
CA LYS A 398 51.77 -58.62 70.17
C LYS A 398 50.58 -58.75 71.12
N SER A 399 50.25 -57.69 71.85
CA SER A 399 49.18 -57.69 72.86
C SER A 399 47.86 -57.12 72.35
N ASN A 400 47.87 -56.47 71.18
CA ASN A 400 46.77 -55.64 70.68
C ASN A 400 46.35 -54.53 71.66
N LYS A 401 47.24 -54.13 72.60
CA LYS A 401 47.01 -53.02 73.52
C LYS A 401 46.84 -51.74 72.71
N LEU A 402 45.78 -50.98 73.02
CA LEU A 402 45.50 -49.68 72.42
C LEU A 402 46.53 -48.65 72.91
N ILE A 403 47.29 -48.06 71.98
CA ILE A 403 48.33 -47.08 72.26
C ILE A 403 47.75 -45.66 72.19
N SER A 404 47.12 -45.34 71.06
CA SER A 404 46.59 -44.00 70.82
C SER A 404 45.44 -44.01 69.81
N LYS A 405 44.66 -42.94 69.83
CA LYS A 405 43.57 -42.67 68.87
C LYS A 405 43.78 -41.32 68.22
N THR A 406 43.74 -41.23 66.90
CA THR A 406 43.89 -39.97 66.17
C THR A 406 42.58 -39.62 65.47
N THR A 407 42.05 -38.45 65.79
CA THR A 407 40.79 -37.92 65.24
C THR A 407 41.04 -36.64 64.47
N GLU A 408 40.09 -36.24 63.63
CA GLU A 408 40.16 -34.94 62.94
C GLU A 408 39.94 -33.78 63.92
N GLY A 409 40.76 -32.75 63.77
CA GLY A 409 40.63 -31.45 64.42
C GLY A 409 40.77 -30.30 63.42
N THR A 410 40.73 -29.08 63.93
CA THR A 410 40.87 -27.86 63.13
C THR A 410 41.73 -26.84 63.87
N LYS A 411 42.63 -26.17 63.14
CA LYS A 411 43.49 -25.11 63.66
C LYS A 411 43.25 -23.80 62.91
N GLY A 412 43.11 -22.70 63.66
CA GLY A 412 42.93 -21.33 63.12
C GLY A 412 41.49 -20.80 63.22
N ILE A 413 41.35 -19.48 63.37
CA ILE A 413 40.04 -18.77 63.52
C ILE A 413 39.53 -18.25 62.16
N VAL A 414 40.42 -17.71 61.31
CA VAL A 414 40.05 -17.07 60.02
C VAL A 414 40.25 -17.99 58.83
N LEU A 415 41.35 -18.75 58.79
CA LEU A 415 41.57 -19.86 57.85
C LEU A 415 41.66 -21.16 58.64
N GLN A 416 40.58 -21.95 58.62
CA GLN A 416 40.55 -23.24 59.28
C GLN A 416 41.37 -24.26 58.47
N GLN A 417 42.51 -24.67 59.02
CA GLN A 417 43.32 -25.76 58.48
C GLN A 417 42.92 -27.07 59.17
N ARG A 418 42.72 -28.13 58.39
CA ARG A 418 42.44 -29.48 58.91
C ARG A 418 43.68 -30.03 59.62
N THR A 419 43.49 -30.57 60.82
CA THR A 419 44.54 -31.20 61.62
C THR A 419 44.17 -32.63 62.00
N ALA A 420 45.17 -33.44 62.34
CA ALA A 420 44.96 -34.70 63.04
C ALA A 420 45.35 -34.50 64.51
N GLU A 421 44.49 -34.87 65.45
CA GLU A 421 44.75 -34.74 66.88
C GLU A 421 44.84 -36.13 67.51
N THR A 422 45.98 -36.44 68.11
CA THR A 422 46.22 -37.74 68.73
C THR A 422 45.95 -37.68 70.23
N TYR A 423 45.06 -38.55 70.69
CA TYR A 423 44.76 -38.85 72.09
C TYR A 423 45.57 -40.07 72.53
N ASP A 424 46.43 -39.88 73.51
CA ASP A 424 47.27 -40.94 74.10
C ASP A 424 46.50 -41.67 75.20
N MET A 425 46.45 -43.00 75.14
CA MET A 425 45.64 -43.81 76.05
C MET A 425 46.24 -43.94 77.44
N ASP A 426 47.57 -43.94 77.55
CA ASP A 426 48.27 -44.06 78.84
C ASP A 426 48.25 -42.70 79.57
N LYS A 427 48.46 -41.60 78.85
CA LYS A 427 48.40 -40.22 79.41
C LYS A 427 46.98 -39.67 79.54
N ARG A 428 45.99 -40.31 78.93
CA ARG A 428 44.55 -39.92 78.93
C ARG A 428 44.29 -38.47 78.50
N LYS A 429 45.04 -37.95 77.52
CA LYS A 429 44.86 -36.59 76.98
C LYS A 429 45.29 -36.50 75.52
N HIS A 430 44.90 -35.40 74.85
CA HIS A 430 45.43 -35.06 73.54
C HIS A 430 46.89 -34.60 73.65
N THR A 431 47.80 -35.33 73.02
CA THR A 431 49.24 -35.12 73.15
C THR A 431 49.89 -34.56 71.91
N HIS A 432 49.29 -34.73 70.71
CA HIS A 432 49.90 -34.28 69.46
C HIS A 432 48.90 -33.64 68.50
N VAL A 433 49.39 -32.72 67.67
CA VAL A 433 48.66 -32.15 66.53
C VAL A 433 49.49 -32.32 65.27
N THR A 434 48.86 -32.81 64.20
CA THR A 434 49.49 -33.01 62.90
C THR A 434 48.88 -32.13 61.84
N THR A 435 49.71 -31.43 61.08
CA THR A 435 49.36 -30.61 59.92
C THR A 435 50.07 -31.15 58.67
N ILE A 436 49.45 -30.98 57.50
CA ILE A 436 50.17 -31.13 56.22
C ILE A 436 50.78 -29.78 55.86
N GLU A 437 52.08 -29.77 55.64
CA GLU A 437 52.85 -28.60 55.23
C GLU A 437 53.52 -28.85 53.88
N GLU A 438 53.87 -27.75 53.19
CA GLU A 438 54.55 -27.75 51.90
C GLU A 438 55.93 -27.11 52.04
N THR A 439 56.95 -27.70 51.40
CA THR A 439 58.29 -27.12 51.25
C THR A 439 58.70 -27.05 49.79
N GLY A 440 59.54 -26.06 49.45
CA GLY A 440 60.12 -25.89 48.10
C GLY A 440 59.41 -24.84 47.24
N ILE A 441 60.20 -24.06 46.49
CA ILE A 441 59.74 -22.95 45.64
C ILE A 441 59.30 -23.45 44.25
N VAL A 442 60.08 -24.37 43.66
CA VAL A 442 59.86 -24.88 42.29
C VAL A 442 59.13 -26.23 42.28
N PHE A 443 59.49 -27.14 43.19
CA PHE A 443 58.83 -28.44 43.36
C PHE A 443 58.30 -28.58 44.78
N LYS A 444 57.02 -28.24 44.96
CA LYS A 444 56.34 -28.32 46.26
C LYS A 444 56.25 -29.78 46.74
N LYS A 445 56.97 -30.11 47.81
CA LYS A 445 56.89 -31.40 48.49
C LYS A 445 56.03 -31.27 49.73
N HIS A 446 55.08 -32.19 49.90
CA HIS A 446 54.20 -32.22 51.05
C HIS A 446 54.72 -33.20 52.10
N TYR A 447 54.71 -32.80 53.37
CA TYR A 447 55.06 -33.65 54.50
C TYR A 447 54.06 -33.43 55.64
N ALA A 448 53.94 -34.41 56.54
CA ALA A 448 53.15 -34.26 57.75
C ALA A 448 54.07 -33.84 58.90
N ARG A 449 53.76 -32.71 59.52
CA ARG A 449 54.44 -32.19 60.71
C ARG A 449 53.58 -32.50 61.93
N THR A 450 54.13 -33.22 62.88
CA THR A 450 53.44 -33.58 64.14
C THR A 450 54.15 -32.91 65.31
N VAL A 451 53.41 -32.11 66.06
CA VAL A 451 53.92 -31.30 67.17
C VAL A 451 53.29 -31.78 68.46
N SER A 452 54.10 -32.00 69.49
CA SER A 452 53.64 -32.32 70.84
C SER A 452 52.95 -31.11 71.49
N LYS A 453 51.81 -31.33 72.15
CA LYS A 453 51.10 -30.33 72.98
C LYS A 453 51.70 -30.23 74.38
N ASP A 454 52.39 -31.28 74.85
CA ASP A 454 52.85 -31.40 76.24
C ASP A 454 54.20 -30.74 76.49
N THR A 455 55.06 -30.71 75.46
CA THR A 455 56.42 -30.20 75.58
C THR A 455 56.70 -29.31 74.37
N PRO A 456 57.08 -28.03 74.56
CA PRO A 456 57.69 -27.25 73.50
C PRO A 456 59.07 -27.84 73.21
N SER A 457 59.13 -28.92 72.44
CA SER A 457 60.39 -29.46 71.96
C SER A 457 60.98 -28.53 70.89
N SER A 458 62.32 -28.44 70.84
CA SER A 458 63.04 -27.81 69.74
C SER A 458 63.00 -28.65 68.46
N GLU A 459 62.37 -29.82 68.52
CA GLU A 459 62.29 -30.82 67.46
C GLU A 459 60.83 -31.21 67.20
N ASP A 460 60.44 -31.31 65.94
CA ASP A 460 59.13 -31.77 65.49
C ASP A 460 59.23 -33.17 64.86
N ASN A 461 58.15 -33.96 64.95
CA ASN A 461 58.09 -35.26 64.29
C ASN A 461 57.65 -35.08 62.83
N ILE A 462 58.56 -35.31 61.89
CA ILE A 462 58.32 -35.11 60.46
C ILE A 462 58.11 -36.46 59.78
N THR A 463 56.95 -36.63 59.14
CA THR A 463 56.62 -37.80 58.33
C THR A 463 56.67 -37.47 56.84
N ARG A 464 57.56 -38.14 56.10
CA ARG A 464 57.73 -37.97 54.64
C ARG A 464 57.46 -39.26 53.89
N ILE A 465 56.87 -39.13 52.71
CA ILE A 465 56.72 -40.25 51.78
C ILE A 465 57.98 -40.29 50.91
N LEU A 466 58.73 -41.38 51.00
CA LEU A 466 59.91 -41.65 50.18
C LEU A 466 59.63 -42.76 49.19
N LYS A 467 60.23 -42.62 48.00
CA LYS A 467 60.25 -43.65 46.96
C LYS A 467 61.51 -44.49 47.16
N LYS A 468 61.37 -45.76 47.54
CA LYS A 468 62.44 -46.76 47.68
C LYS A 468 62.32 -47.86 46.62
N GLY A 469 63.44 -48.48 46.24
CA GLY A 469 63.49 -49.55 45.24
C GLY A 469 63.86 -49.08 43.82
N ASN A 470 64.08 -50.03 42.91
CA ASN A 470 64.57 -49.75 41.56
C ASN A 470 63.51 -49.07 40.68
N ILE A 471 63.96 -48.43 39.60
CA ILE A 471 63.12 -47.64 38.65
C ILE A 471 61.89 -48.43 38.17
N PHE A 472 62.04 -49.75 37.99
CA PHE A 472 61.01 -50.66 37.49
C PHE A 472 59.97 -51.12 38.52
N SER A 473 60.19 -50.90 39.83
CA SER A 473 59.26 -51.33 40.88
C SER A 473 59.38 -50.46 42.14
N PRO A 474 58.96 -49.18 42.06
CA PRO A 474 59.08 -48.28 43.18
C PRO A 474 58.09 -48.64 44.30
N LYS A 475 58.62 -48.76 45.52
CA LYS A 475 57.86 -48.92 46.76
C LYS A 475 57.83 -47.57 47.48
N TYR A 476 56.65 -47.14 47.89
CA TYR A 476 56.49 -45.91 48.69
C TYR A 476 56.41 -46.29 50.16
N VAL A 477 57.26 -45.69 50.98
CA VAL A 477 57.28 -45.85 52.45
C VAL A 477 57.17 -44.49 53.11
N ALA A 478 56.50 -44.44 54.26
CA ALA A 478 56.48 -43.26 55.10
C ALA A 478 57.61 -43.39 56.13
N GLU A 479 58.57 -42.46 56.11
CA GLU A 479 59.58 -42.36 57.15
C GLU A 479 59.23 -41.24 58.10
N THR A 480 59.36 -41.51 59.40
CA THR A 480 59.07 -40.54 60.45
C THR A 480 60.29 -40.41 61.36
N ASP A 481 60.78 -39.18 61.49
CA ASP A 481 61.90 -38.86 62.37
C ASP A 481 61.77 -37.47 63.01
N LYS A 482 62.62 -37.19 64.01
CA LYS A 482 62.71 -35.90 64.69
C LYS A 482 63.58 -34.95 63.88
N GLU A 483 63.10 -33.72 63.68
CA GLU A 483 63.87 -32.66 63.05
C GLU A 483 63.78 -31.37 63.84
N LYS A 484 64.90 -30.64 63.91
CA LYS A 484 64.94 -29.32 64.54
C LYS A 484 64.03 -28.34 63.80
N ARG A 485 63.30 -27.57 64.60
CA ARG A 485 62.20 -26.71 64.18
C ARG A 485 62.58 -25.57 63.25
#